data_AF-A0A1J5REC6-F1
#
_entry.id   AF-A0A1J5REC6-F1
#
_cell.length_a   1.000
_cell.length_b   1.000
_cell.length_c   1.000
_cell.angle_alpha   90.00
_cell.angle_beta   90.00
_cell.angle_gamma   90.00
#
_symmetry.space_group_name_H-M   'P 1'
#
loop_
_entity.id
_entity.type
_entity.pdbx_description
1 polymer ?
#
loop_
_entity_poly.entity_id
_entity_poly.type
_entity_poly.pdbx_seq_one_letter_code
_entity_poly.pdbx_strand_id
1 'polypeptide(L)'
;MTTNTAPRSTEPRICGMCSHDHDEHVLLLVIERDPAPMGLIVCPVPGCACAATWRAGVGRSTPEQVAETRTLVREKLIAEGYPVPGFLR
;
A
#
# COMPACT_ATOMS: atom_id res chain seq x y z
N MET A 1 20.39 5.54 28.98
CA MET A 1 19.71 4.94 27.80
C MET A 1 18.27 5.46 27.81
N THR A 2 17.98 6.49 27.03
CA THR A 2 16.64 7.09 26.93
C THR A 2 15.88 6.38 25.83
N THR A 3 14.93 5.52 26.22
CA THR A 3 13.97 4.92 25.29
C THR A 3 13.05 6.01 24.75
N ASN A 4 13.28 6.37 23.48
CA ASN A 4 12.48 7.32 22.75
C ASN A 4 11.15 6.65 22.37
N THR A 5 10.16 6.69 23.28
CA THR A 5 8.81 6.19 23.01
C THR A 5 8.04 7.28 22.28
N ALA A 6 8.18 7.34 20.96
CA ALA A 6 7.26 8.11 20.13
C ALA A 6 5.81 7.64 20.42
N PRO A 7 4.83 8.54 20.52
CA PRO A 7 3.44 8.15 20.73
C PRO A 7 2.97 7.31 19.54
N ARG A 8 2.60 6.06 19.81
CA ARG A 8 1.96 5.17 18.82
C ARG A 8 0.68 5.84 18.33
N SER A 9 0.51 5.93 17.01
CA SER A 9 -0.69 6.49 16.40
C SER A 9 -1.94 5.74 16.91
N THR A 10 -3.08 6.44 16.95
CA THR A 10 -4.39 5.87 17.32
C THR A 10 -5.01 5.03 16.20
N GLU A 11 -4.23 4.65 15.19
CA GLU A 11 -4.71 3.88 14.05
C GLU A 11 -4.82 2.38 14.37
N PRO A 12 -5.70 1.64 13.67
CA PRO A 12 -5.88 0.21 13.91
C PRO A 12 -4.54 -0.52 13.73
N ARG A 13 -4.07 -1.14 14.82
CA ARG A 13 -2.90 -2.03 14.78
C ARG A 13 -3.14 -3.31 13.96
N ILE A 14 -4.40 -3.59 13.61
CA ILE A 14 -4.77 -4.77 12.84
C ILE A 14 -5.20 -4.33 11.45
N CYS A 15 -4.69 -5.02 10.43
CA CYS A 15 -5.04 -4.77 9.05
C CYS A 15 -6.56 -4.91 8.83
N GLY A 16 -7.15 -4.02 8.02
CA GLY A 16 -8.57 -4.11 7.67
C GLY A 16 -8.91 -5.24 6.69
N MET A 17 -7.90 -5.88 6.08
CA MET A 17 -8.06 -6.93 5.07
C MET A 17 -7.66 -8.33 5.59
N CYS A 18 -6.90 -8.40 6.67
CA CYS A 18 -6.42 -9.64 7.29
C CYS A 18 -6.20 -9.45 8.79
N SER A 19 -6.00 -10.52 9.56
CA SER A 19 -5.82 -10.41 11.03
C SER A 19 -4.38 -10.15 11.48
N HIS A 20 -3.49 -9.70 10.59
CA HIS A 20 -2.09 -9.41 10.90
C HIS A 20 -1.87 -7.95 11.29
N ASP A 21 -0.69 -7.67 11.86
CA ASP A 21 -0.30 -6.31 12.23
C ASP A 21 -0.25 -5.40 10.98
N HIS A 22 -0.90 -4.24 11.08
CA HIS A 22 -0.95 -3.28 9.99
C HIS A 22 0.41 -2.57 9.80
N ASP A 23 1.13 -2.32 10.90
CA ASP A 23 2.35 -1.50 10.87
C ASP A 23 3.53 -2.20 10.16
N GLU A 24 3.44 -3.53 9.99
CA GLU A 24 4.45 -4.32 9.29
C GLU A 24 4.25 -4.36 7.76
N HIS A 25 3.19 -3.74 7.21
CA HIS A 25 2.95 -3.77 5.77
C HIS A 25 4.07 -3.06 5.00
N VAL A 26 4.57 -3.70 3.94
CA VAL A 26 5.74 -3.23 3.20
C VAL A 26 5.33 -2.59 1.88
N LEU A 27 5.94 -1.45 1.57
CA LEU A 27 5.83 -0.81 0.26
C LEU A 27 6.66 -1.63 -0.74
N LEU A 28 5.98 -2.40 -1.60
CA LEU A 28 6.63 -3.28 -2.56
C LEU A 28 6.97 -2.55 -3.87
N LEU A 29 6.13 -1.60 -4.26
CA LEU A 29 6.30 -0.82 -5.48
C LEU A 29 6.18 0.67 -5.15
N VAL A 30 7.09 1.45 -5.74
CA VAL A 30 7.05 2.91 -5.77
C VAL A 30 7.11 3.35 -7.22
N ILE A 31 6.05 4.01 -7.68
CA ILE A 31 5.97 4.70 -8.96
C ILE A 31 6.17 6.17 -8.65
N GLU A 32 7.35 6.69 -9.00
CA GLU A 32 7.64 8.12 -8.92
C GLU A 32 6.86 8.85 -10.02
N ARG A 33 5.84 9.62 -9.61
CA ARG A 33 5.00 10.38 -10.53
C ARG A 33 4.61 11.72 -9.90
N ASP A 34 4.58 12.77 -10.72
CA ASP A 34 4.01 14.07 -10.38
C ASP A 34 2.48 13.99 -10.55
N PRO A 35 1.64 14.38 -9.58
CA PRO A 35 1.93 15.13 -8.34
C PRO A 35 2.24 14.30 -7.10
N ALA A 36 2.15 12.98 -7.16
CA ALA A 36 2.30 12.14 -5.98
C ALA A 36 2.90 10.76 -6.31
N PRO A 37 3.96 10.35 -5.61
CA PRO A 37 4.39 8.96 -5.58
C PRO A 37 3.24 8.03 -5.17
N MET A 38 3.20 6.84 -5.75
CA MET A 38 2.14 5.87 -5.49
C MET A 38 2.64 4.46 -5.71
N GLY A 39 1.87 3.45 -5.35
CA GLY A 39 2.31 2.09 -5.60
C GLY A 39 1.49 1.02 -4.90
N LEU A 40 2.16 -0.09 -4.59
CA LEU A 40 1.58 -1.27 -3.98
C LEU A 40 2.15 -1.48 -2.58
N ILE A 41 1.27 -1.78 -1.62
CA ILE A 41 1.62 -2.22 -0.27
C ILE A 41 1.13 -3.66 -0.08
N VAL A 42 1.93 -4.50 0.58
CA VAL A 42 1.64 -5.92 0.80
C VAL A 42 1.87 -6.31 2.27
N CYS A 43 1.15 -7.33 2.74
CA CYS A 43 1.44 -7.93 4.04
C CYS A 43 2.67 -8.83 3.93
N PRO A 44 3.66 -8.73 4.85
CA PRO A 44 4.88 -9.52 4.78
C PRO A 44 4.71 -10.96 5.29
N VAL A 45 3.57 -11.28 5.94
CA VAL A 45 3.34 -12.60 6.52
C VAL A 45 3.27 -13.66 5.42
N PRO A 46 4.11 -14.71 5.45
CA PRO A 46 4.12 -15.76 4.44
C PRO A 46 2.74 -16.39 4.24
N GLY A 47 2.29 -16.47 3.00
CA GLY A 47 0.98 -17.01 2.63
C GLY A 47 -0.19 -16.03 2.75
N CYS A 48 0.01 -14.82 3.28
CA CYS A 48 -1.01 -13.78 3.24
C CYS A 48 -1.06 -13.14 1.85
N ALA A 49 -2.25 -13.10 1.25
CA ALA A 49 -2.48 -12.54 -0.09
C ALA A 49 -3.07 -11.12 -0.06
N CYS A 50 -3.17 -10.47 1.11
CA CYS A 50 -3.72 -9.12 1.18
C CYS A 50 -2.72 -8.08 0.68
N ALA A 51 -3.23 -7.13 -0.10
CA ALA A 51 -2.46 -6.04 -0.66
C ALA A 51 -3.40 -4.87 -0.97
N ALA A 52 -2.86 -3.67 -1.01
CA ALA A 52 -3.59 -2.46 -1.36
C ALA A 52 -2.72 -1.54 -2.21
N THR A 53 -3.36 -0.59 -2.88
CA THR A 53 -2.64 0.51 -3.52
C THR A 53 -2.54 1.70 -2.57
N TRP A 54 -1.42 2.41 -2.62
CA TRP A 54 -1.19 3.63 -1.86
C TRP A 54 -0.87 4.80 -2.80
N ARG A 55 -1.16 6.02 -2.34
CA ARG A 55 -0.78 7.28 -3.01
C ARG A 55 -0.37 8.27 -1.92
N ALA A 56 0.78 8.92 -2.11
CA ALA A 56 1.22 9.99 -1.23
C ALA A 56 0.26 11.18 -1.32
N GLY A 57 -0.09 11.74 -0.17
CA GLY A 57 -0.98 12.89 -0.09
C GLY A 57 -1.21 13.30 1.35
N VAL A 58 -1.71 14.53 1.55
CA VAL A 58 -2.04 15.07 2.87
C VAL A 58 -3.47 14.75 3.31
N GLY A 59 -4.22 14.01 2.50
CA GLY A 59 -5.62 13.68 2.74
C GLY A 59 -6.03 12.38 2.06
N ARG A 60 -7.29 11.98 2.27
CA ARG A 60 -7.85 10.78 1.64
C ARG A 60 -7.93 10.99 0.13
N SER A 61 -7.53 9.95 -0.63
CA SER A 61 -7.70 9.93 -2.08
C SER A 61 -9.18 9.97 -2.47
N THR A 62 -9.51 10.70 -3.53
CA THR A 62 -10.84 10.64 -4.16
C THR A 62 -11.05 9.30 -4.87
N PRO A 63 -12.29 8.89 -5.18
CA PRO A 63 -12.55 7.67 -5.96
C PRO A 63 -11.80 7.64 -7.31
N GLU A 64 -11.68 8.79 -7.99
CA GLU A 64 -10.97 8.93 -9.26
C GLU A 64 -9.47 8.71 -9.06
N GLN A 65 -8.87 9.28 -8.01
CA GLN A 65 -7.46 9.07 -7.67
C GLN A 65 -7.18 7.61 -7.31
N VAL A 66 -8.11 6.94 -6.62
CA VAL A 66 -8.00 5.50 -6.32
C VAL A 66 -8.03 4.69 -7.61
N ALA A 67 -8.97 4.98 -8.52
CA ALA A 67 -9.07 4.30 -9.81
C ALA A 67 -7.80 4.51 -10.66
N GLU A 68 -7.33 5.75 -10.77
CA GLU A 68 -6.10 6.10 -11.48
C GLU A 68 -4.89 5.33 -10.91
N THR A 69 -4.74 5.33 -9.58
CA THR A 69 -3.63 4.63 -8.91
C THR A 69 -3.68 3.12 -9.20
N ARG A 70 -4.86 2.52 -9.18
CA ARG A 70 -5.04 1.09 -9.52
C ARG A 70 -4.64 0.78 -10.94
N THR A 71 -5.05 1.61 -11.91
CA THR A 71 -4.67 1.46 -13.32
C THR A 71 -3.16 1.51 -13.50
N LEU A 72 -2.49 2.52 -12.93
CA LEU A 72 -1.05 2.69 -13.08
C LEU A 72 -0.25 1.57 -12.42
N VAL A 73 -0.66 1.15 -11.22
CA VAL A 73 -0.01 0.03 -10.54
C VAL A 73 -0.17 -1.25 -11.34
N ARG A 74 -1.37 -1.52 -11.87
CA ARG A 74 -1.62 -2.66 -12.76
C ARG A 74 -0.74 -2.61 -14.00
N GLU A 75 -0.70 -1.49 -14.70
CA GLU A 75 0.10 -1.30 -15.92
C GLU A 75 1.59 -1.50 -15.65
N LYS A 76 2.10 -0.96 -14.53
CA LYS A 76 3.49 -1.13 -14.11
C LYS A 76 3.83 -2.59 -13.84
N LEU A 77 2.96 -3.31 -13.10
CA LEU A 77 3.15 -4.74 -12.83
C LEU A 77 3.18 -5.56 -14.13
N ILE A 78 2.27 -5.27 -15.06
CA ILE A 78 2.23 -5.93 -16.38
C ILE A 78 3.50 -5.64 -17.18
N ALA A 79 3.91 -4.37 -17.25
CA ALA A 79 5.08 -3.95 -18.02
C ALA A 79 6.38 -4.58 -17.49
N GLU A 80 6.46 -4.84 -16.19
CA GLU A 80 7.64 -5.46 -15.56
C GLU A 80 7.53 -6.99 -15.43
N GLY A 81 6.43 -7.60 -15.90
CA GLY A 81 6.24 -9.04 -15.89
C GLY A 81 5.90 -9.63 -14.51
N TYR A 82 5.44 -8.80 -13.57
CA TYR A 82 5.00 -9.25 -12.25
C TYR A 82 3.55 -9.78 -12.26
N PRO A 83 3.21 -10.74 -11.38
CA PRO A 83 1.83 -11.18 -11.21
C PRO A 83 0.91 -10.03 -10.77
N VAL A 84 -0.26 -9.93 -11.42
CA VAL A 84 -1.28 -8.94 -11.05
C VAL A 84 -2.19 -9.50 -9.92
N PRO A 85 -2.23 -8.86 -8.74
CA PRO A 85 -3.13 -9.22 -7.65
C PRO A 85 -4.59 -9.24 -8.08
N GLY A 86 -5.40 -10.14 -7.50
CA GLY A 86 -6.81 -10.32 -7.89
C GLY A 86 -7.66 -9.05 -7.86
N PHE A 87 -7.41 -8.16 -6.90
CA PHE A 87 -8.14 -6.88 -6.77
C PHE A 87 -7.76 -5.82 -7.82
N LEU A 88 -6.76 -6.08 -8.66
CA LEU A 88 -6.29 -5.25 -9.77
C LEU A 88 -6.55 -5.88 -11.15
N ARG A 89 -7.18 -7.05 -11.21
CA ARG A 89 -7.50 -7.73 -12.48
C ARG A 89 -8.69 -7.12 -13.18
#